data_AF-K1TJ23-F1
#
_entry.id   AF-K1TJ23-F1
#
_cell.length_a   1.000
_cell.length_b   1.000
_cell.length_c   1.000
_cell.angle_alpha   90.00
_cell.angle_beta   90.00
_cell.angle_gamma   90.00
#
_symmetry.space_group_name_H-M   'P 1'
#
loop_
_entity.id
_entity.type
_entity.pdbx_description
1 polymer ?
#
loop_
_entity_poly.entity_id
_entity_poly.type
_entity_poly.pdbx_seq_one_letter_code
_entity_poly.pdbx_strand_id
1 'polypeptide(L)'
;MPERSTTHNTTLNANLRFGYQPQWGGFDLTGDWRFRHSTNLLRETGDYTRDYRLGVNAYADLPGGIQLRSDVDYSFRNGTNITPGEDDQVVWNASLSWRFLKQKKAELSFYLGGHP
;
A
#
# COMPACT_ATOMS: atom_id res chain seq x y z
N MET A 1 -12.60 -12.21 -45.70
CA MET A 1 -11.81 -12.88 -44.64
C MET A 1 -12.08 -12.11 -43.36
N PRO A 2 -12.51 -12.71 -42.23
CA PRO A 2 -12.81 -11.92 -41.04
C PRO A 2 -11.49 -11.42 -40.43
N GLU A 3 -11.43 -10.12 -40.11
CA GLU A 3 -10.28 -9.53 -39.45
C GLU A 3 -10.09 -10.15 -38.07
N ARG A 4 -8.90 -10.72 -37.85
CA ARG A 4 -8.54 -11.41 -36.63
C ARG A 4 -8.08 -10.37 -35.60
N SER A 5 -8.94 -10.05 -34.63
CA SER A 5 -8.56 -9.24 -33.47
C SER A 5 -7.45 -9.96 -32.70
N THR A 6 -6.22 -9.47 -32.82
CA THR A 6 -5.08 -9.92 -32.01
C THR A 6 -4.89 -8.89 -30.91
N THR A 7 -5.46 -9.15 -29.72
CA THR A 7 -5.20 -8.34 -28.53
C THR A 7 -3.85 -8.73 -27.96
N HIS A 8 -2.88 -7.82 -28.01
CA HIS A 8 -1.59 -8.01 -27.34
C HIS A 8 -1.67 -7.31 -25.98
N ASN A 9 -1.67 -8.11 -24.90
CA ASN A 9 -1.71 -7.62 -23.53
C ASN A 9 -0.35 -7.88 -22.89
N THR A 10 0.41 -6.81 -22.63
CA THR A 10 1.69 -6.91 -21.91
C THR A 10 1.48 -6.39 -20.50
N THR A 11 1.68 -7.26 -19.51
CA THR A 11 1.67 -6.87 -18.09
C THR A 11 3.06 -7.05 -17.52
N LEU A 12 3.63 -5.97 -16.99
CA LEU A 12 4.84 -6.00 -16.18
C LEU A 12 4.45 -5.75 -14.73
N ASN A 13 4.96 -6.57 -13.82
CA ASN A 13 4.75 -6.41 -12.40
C ASN A 13 6.10 -6.47 -11.69
N ALA A 14 6.32 -5.54 -10.76
CA ALA A 14 7.49 -5.51 -9.91
C ALA A 14 7.02 -5.33 -8.48
N ASN A 15 7.52 -6.20 -7.60
CA ASN A 15 7.23 -6.17 -6.17
C ASN A 15 8.54 -5.98 -5.40
N LEU A 16 8.56 -5.03 -4.48
CA LEU A 16 9.62 -4.80 -3.52
C LEU A 16 9.09 -5.00 -2.11
N ARG A 17 9.86 -5.71 -1.28
CA ARG A 17 9.59 -5.85 0.14
C ARG A 17 10.90 -5.77 0.90
N PHE A 18 10.95 -4.86 1.86
CA PHE A 18 12.07 -4.69 2.78
C PHE A 18 11.55 -4.77 4.20
N GLY A 19 12.21 -5.54 5.06
CA GLY A 19 11.81 -5.73 6.45
C GLY A 19 13.02 -5.73 7.36
N TYR A 20 12.89 -5.10 8.52
CA TYR A 20 13.91 -5.07 9.56
C TYR A 20 13.25 -5.17 10.94
N GLN A 21 13.67 -6.16 11.75
CA GLN A 21 13.00 -6.50 13.00
C GLN A 21 14.00 -6.60 14.17
N PRO A 22 14.35 -5.45 14.80
CA PRO A 22 15.17 -5.44 16.00
C PRO A 22 14.37 -5.94 17.24
N GLN A 23 15.05 -6.23 18.35
CA GLN A 23 14.39 -6.72 19.57
C GLN A 23 13.34 -5.75 20.16
N TRP A 24 13.48 -4.46 19.88
CA TRP A 24 12.61 -3.39 20.39
C TRP A 24 11.48 -3.00 19.41
N GLY A 25 11.35 -3.66 18.25
CA GLY A 25 10.35 -3.25 17.27
C GLY A 25 10.47 -3.91 15.91
N GLY A 26 9.89 -3.27 14.90
CA GLY A 26 9.94 -3.75 13.53
C GLY A 26 9.54 -2.66 12.55
N PHE A 27 10.06 -2.78 11.34
CA PHE A 27 9.74 -1.92 10.22
C PHE A 27 9.67 -2.75 8.95
N ASP A 28 8.62 -2.51 8.16
CA ASP A 28 8.37 -3.16 6.88
C ASP A 28 7.97 -2.11 5.84
N LEU A 29 8.63 -2.16 4.68
CA LEU A 29 8.31 -1.37 3.51
C LEU A 29 7.89 -2.33 2.39
N THR A 30 6.78 -2.03 1.74
CA THR A 30 6.29 -2.74 0.56
C THR A 30 6.07 -1.76 -0.58
N GLY A 31 6.40 -2.19 -1.80
CA GLY A 31 6.15 -1.46 -3.02
C GLY A 31 5.64 -2.43 -4.08
N ASP A 32 4.49 -2.12 -4.67
CA ASP A 32 3.95 -2.84 -5.82
C ASP A 32 3.81 -1.88 -7.00
N TRP A 33 4.42 -2.27 -8.11
CA TRP A 33 4.31 -1.58 -9.39
C TRP A 33 3.68 -2.51 -10.39
N ARG A 34 2.50 -2.14 -10.87
CA ARG A 34 1.84 -2.85 -11.94
C ARG A 34 1.72 -1.94 -13.14
N PHE A 35 2.37 -2.36 -14.21
CA PHE A 35 2.28 -1.71 -15.50
C PHE A 35 1.50 -2.60 -16.47
N ARG A 36 0.35 -2.13 -16.94
CA ARG A 36 -0.47 -2.83 -17.94
C ARG A 36 -0.54 -1.98 -19.21
N HIS A 37 -0.11 -2.58 -20.31
CA HIS A 37 -0.24 -2.01 -21.66
C HIS A 37 -1.15 -2.93 -22.48
N SER A 38 -2.33 -2.44 -22.84
CA SER A 38 -3.25 -3.13 -23.74
C SER A 38 -3.34 -2.37 -25.06
N THR A 39 -2.85 -2.97 -26.14
CA THR A 39 -2.96 -2.42 -27.50
C THR A 39 -4.12 -3.11 -28.23
N ASN A 40 -5.14 -2.34 -28.61
CA ASN A 40 -6.24 -2.80 -29.47
C ASN A 40 -6.14 -2.14 -30.86
N LEU A 41 -5.88 -2.96 -31.88
CA LEU A 41 -5.59 -2.52 -33.26
C LEU A 41 -6.80 -2.00 -34.07
N LEU A 42 -8.03 -2.10 -33.56
CA LEU A 42 -9.25 -1.67 -34.26
C LEU A 42 -9.61 -0.18 -34.05
N ARG A 43 -8.97 0.54 -33.12
CA ARG A 43 -9.37 1.91 -32.74
C ARG A 43 -8.24 2.91 -32.48
N GLU A 44 -6.97 2.61 -32.79
CA GLU A 44 -5.83 3.51 -32.48
C GLU A 44 -5.88 4.13 -31.06
N THR A 45 -6.34 3.38 -30.06
CA THR A 45 -6.41 3.88 -28.67
C THR A 45 -5.61 2.93 -27.79
N GLY A 46 -4.44 3.37 -27.33
CA GLY A 46 -3.60 2.63 -26.40
C GLY A 46 -4.03 2.91 -24.98
N ASP A 47 -4.67 1.94 -24.33
CA ASP A 47 -5.05 2.08 -22.92
C ASP A 47 -3.87 1.76 -22.01
N TYR A 48 -3.54 2.74 -21.19
CA TYR A 48 -2.39 2.73 -20.30
C TYR A 48 -2.91 2.73 -18.86
N THR A 49 -2.55 1.73 -18.06
CA THR A 49 -2.84 1.75 -16.62
C THR A 49 -1.56 1.51 -15.86
N ARG A 50 -1.18 2.47 -15.01
CA ARG A 50 -0.13 2.29 -14.01
C ARG A 50 -0.77 2.31 -12.62
N ASP A 51 -0.66 1.19 -11.93
CA ASP A 51 -1.02 1.11 -10.52
C ASP A 51 0.26 1.11 -9.68
N TYR A 52 0.32 2.03 -8.73
CA TYR A 52 1.43 2.23 -7.80
C TYR A 52 0.89 2.05 -6.38
N ARG A 53 1.48 1.15 -5.60
CA ARG A 53 1.18 1.02 -4.17
C ARG A 53 2.46 1.03 -3.35
N LEU A 54 2.49 1.82 -2.30
CA LEU A 54 3.57 1.90 -1.34
C LEU A 54 2.97 1.76 0.06
N GLY A 55 3.46 0.80 0.83
CA GLY A 55 3.01 0.55 2.20
C GLY A 55 4.19 0.59 3.15
N VAL A 56 4.05 1.30 4.26
CA VAL A 56 5.05 1.43 5.32
C VAL A 56 4.42 1.03 6.63
N ASN A 57 4.99 0.05 7.30
CA ASN A 57 4.53 -0.45 8.58
C ASN A 57 5.67 -0.37 9.59
N ALA A 58 5.40 0.17 10.77
CA ALA A 58 6.38 0.28 11.84
C ALA A 58 5.74 0.01 13.19
N TYR A 59 6.46 -0.66 14.08
CA TYR A 59 6.08 -0.75 15.48
C TYR A 59 7.30 -0.73 16.39
N ALA A 60 7.12 -0.25 17.61
CA ALA A 60 8.15 -0.24 18.63
C ALA A 60 7.54 -0.62 19.98
N ASP A 61 8.19 -1.57 20.64
CA ASP A 61 7.92 -1.99 22.01
C ASP A 61 8.89 -1.26 22.93
N LEU A 62 8.35 -0.31 23.70
CA LEU A 62 9.10 0.47 24.67
C LEU A 62 9.06 -0.21 26.04
N PRO A 63 10.09 0.02 26.89
CA PRO A 63 10.06 -0.40 28.29
C PRO A 63 8.82 0.13 29.01
N GLY A 64 8.30 -0.62 29.99
CA GLY A 64 7.10 -0.24 30.73
C GLY A 64 5.78 -0.65 30.06
N GLY A 65 5.84 -1.55 29.07
CA GLY A 65 4.66 -2.16 28.45
C GLY A 65 3.95 -1.28 27.44
N ILE A 66 4.62 -0.24 26.95
CA ILE A 66 4.11 0.68 25.94
C ILE A 66 4.47 0.13 24.56
N GLN A 67 3.50 0.10 23.65
CA GLN A 67 3.73 -0.27 22.25
C GLN A 67 3.15 0.82 21.35
N LEU A 68 3.96 1.24 20.39
CA LEU A 68 3.59 2.18 19.35
C LEU A 68 3.52 1.41 18.03
N ARG A 69 2.51 1.69 17.22
CA ARG A 69 2.40 1.18 15.86
C ARG A 69 1.98 2.31 14.93
N SER A 70 2.55 2.33 13.74
CA SER A 70 2.10 3.19 12.66
C SER A 70 2.15 2.44 11.35
N ASP A 71 1.14 2.69 10.53
CA ASP A 71 0.94 2.08 9.23
C ASP A 71 0.51 3.18 8.26
N VAL A 72 1.19 3.28 7.13
CA VAL A 72 0.91 4.25 6.07
C VAL A 72 0.81 3.47 4.77
N ASP A 73 -0.35 3.54 4.13
CA ASP A 73 -0.56 3.02 2.79
C ASP A 73 -0.86 4.17 1.83
N TYR A 74 -0.09 4.22 0.76
CA TYR A 74 -0.26 5.16 -0.34
C TYR A 74 -0.59 4.37 -1.61
N SER A 75 -1.76 4.64 -2.20
CA SER A 75 -2.13 4.08 -3.49
C SER A 75 -2.36 5.19 -4.51
N PHE A 76 -1.68 5.07 -5.64
CA PHE A 76 -1.81 5.97 -6.77
C PHE A 76 -2.19 5.18 -8.01
N ARG A 77 -3.24 5.61 -8.70
CA ARG A 77 -3.76 4.96 -9.90
C ARG A 77 -3.88 5.97 -11.02
N ASN A 78 -3.14 5.75 -12.10
CA ASN A 78 -3.15 6.66 -13.25
C ASN A 78 -3.43 5.89 -14.53
N GLY A 79 -4.39 6.34 -15.33
CA GLY A 79 -4.70 5.73 -16.63
C GLY A 79 -5.47 6.62 -17.58
N THR A 80 -5.54 6.21 -18.86
CA THR A 80 -6.04 7.01 -20.00
C THR A 80 -7.51 7.43 -19.95
N ASN A 81 -8.28 6.93 -18.97
CA ASN A 81 -9.68 7.29 -18.75
C ASN A 81 -9.99 7.62 -17.27
N ILE A 82 -8.95 7.90 -16.49
CA ILE A 82 -9.05 8.26 -15.06
C ILE A 82 -8.41 9.64 -14.93
N THR A 83 -9.16 10.61 -14.40
CA THR A 83 -8.65 11.97 -14.16
C THR A 83 -7.38 11.88 -13.31
N PRO A 84 -6.23 12.41 -13.78
CA PRO A 84 -5.02 12.45 -12.97
C PRO A 84 -5.27 13.25 -11.68
N GLY A 85 -5.08 12.61 -10.51
CA GLY A 85 -5.12 13.28 -9.21
C GLY A 85 -6.45 13.25 -8.43
N GLU A 86 -7.49 12.53 -8.88
CA GLU A 86 -8.73 12.34 -8.11
C GLU A 86 -8.74 11.09 -7.19
N ASP A 87 -7.83 10.13 -7.39
CA ASP A 87 -7.85 8.80 -6.73
C ASP A 87 -6.57 8.55 -5.88
N ASP A 88 -5.91 9.62 -5.44
CA ASP A 88 -4.73 9.55 -4.57
C ASP A 88 -5.16 9.29 -3.13
N GLN A 89 -5.28 8.02 -2.74
CA GLN A 89 -5.66 7.65 -1.38
C GLN A 89 -4.41 7.46 -0.53
N VAL A 90 -4.32 8.28 0.52
CA VAL A 90 -3.32 8.16 1.57
C VAL A 90 -4.05 7.76 2.85
N VAL A 91 -3.84 6.53 3.29
CA VAL A 91 -4.37 6.05 4.56
C VAL A 91 -3.23 6.01 5.56
N TRP A 92 -3.38 6.73 6.67
CA TRP A 92 -2.43 6.69 7.76
C TRP A 92 -3.13 6.25 9.04
N ASN A 93 -2.62 5.19 9.64
CA ASN A 93 -3.07 4.65 10.90
C ASN A 93 -1.93 4.71 11.92
N ALA A 94 -2.27 5.07 13.15
CA ALA A 94 -1.36 5.07 14.28
C ALA A 94 -2.08 4.54 15.52
N SER A 95 -1.40 3.73 16.32
CA SER A 95 -1.90 3.27 17.60
C SER A 95 -0.84 3.31 18.69
N LEU A 96 -1.30 3.59 19.89
CA LEU A 96 -0.52 3.59 21.11
C LEU A 96 -1.23 2.70 22.11
N SER A 97 -0.59 1.62 22.55
CA SER A 97 -1.08 0.78 23.62
C SER A 97 -0.15 0.85 24.83
N TRP A 98 -0.72 0.82 26.02
CA TRP A 98 0.01 0.80 27.27
C TRP A 98 -0.54 -0.26 28.22
N ARG A 99 0.32 -1.23 28.54
CA ARG A 99 0.05 -2.31 29.49
C ARG A 99 0.69 -1.96 30.83
N PHE A 100 -0.09 -1.33 31.71
CA PHE A 100 0.39 -0.77 32.98
C PHE A 100 0.35 -1.75 34.16
N LEU A 101 -0.39 -2.86 34.07
CA LEU A 101 -0.44 -3.85 35.15
C LEU A 101 0.73 -4.84 35.08
N LYS A 102 1.42 -5.10 36.21
CA LYS A 102 2.51 -6.09 36.36
C LYS A 102 2.18 -7.52 35.89
N GLN A 103 0.91 -7.83 35.63
CA GLN A 103 0.44 -9.11 35.08
C GLN A 103 -0.21 -8.97 33.69
N LYS A 104 -0.01 -7.85 32.97
CA LYS A 104 -0.65 -7.54 31.67
C LYS A 104 -2.19 -7.62 31.71
N LYS A 105 -2.80 -7.45 32.88
CA LYS A 105 -4.25 -7.61 33.11
C LYS A 105 -5.11 -6.43 32.66
N ALA A 106 -4.49 -5.31 32.35
CA ALA A 106 -5.17 -4.13 31.82
C ALA A 106 -4.30 -3.50 30.72
N GLU A 107 -4.94 -3.12 29.63
CA GLU A 107 -4.36 -2.46 28.47
C GLU A 107 -5.21 -1.25 28.13
N LEU A 108 -4.56 -0.11 27.92
CA LEU A 108 -5.19 1.08 27.38
C LEU A 108 -4.66 1.29 25.97
N SER A 109 -5.54 1.33 24.98
CA SER A 109 -5.17 1.44 23.57
C SER A 109 -5.87 2.62 22.92
N PHE A 110 -5.10 3.47 22.25
CA PHE A 110 -5.57 4.61 21.48
C PHE A 110 -5.32 4.36 20.00
N TYR A 111 -6.30 4.72 19.17
CA TYR A 111 -6.23 4.57 17.72
C TYR A 111 -6.50 5.92 17.05
N LEU A 112 -5.63 6.30 16.13
CA LEU A 112 -5.79 7.44 15.24
C LEU A 112 -5.73 6.91 13.81
N GLY A 113 -6.77 7.15 13.03
CA GLY A 113 -6.82 6.83 11.60
C GLY A 113 -7.20 8.06 10.79
N GLY A 114 -6.50 8.28 9.67
CA GLY A 114 -6.89 9.23 8.63
C GLY A 114 -7.85 8.57 7.66
N HIS A 115 -9.01 9.20 7.43
CA HIS A 115 -9.93 8.80 6.37
C HIS A 115 -9.39 9.26 5.00
N PRO A 116 -9.50 8.41 3.95
CA PRO A 116 -9.15 8.78 2.58
C PRO A 116 -10.08 9.86 2.02
#